data_AF-A0A1Y2HZR7-F1
#
_entry.id   AF-A0A1Y2HZR7-F1
#
_cell.length_a   1.000
_cell.length_b   1.000
_cell.length_c   1.000
_cell.angle_alpha   90.00
_cell.angle_beta   90.00
_cell.angle_gamma   90.00
#
_symmetry.space_group_name_H-M   'P 1'
#
loop_
_entity.id
_entity.type
_entity.pdbx_description
1 polymer ?
#
loop_
_entity_poly.entity_id
_entity_poly.type
_entity_poly.pdbx_seq_one_letter_code
_entity_poly.pdbx_strand_id
1 'polypeptide(L)'
;MLEITLYVSFRFISLDVGLAHSTCRRRTQNLEVSSLAKAFVYFEKLVLKRAVIKSNRRLVGAICLLLACKVNEPKESLNIGQLLEAMAKALGKVSVKDMRDNEFAVFAQLEFNLYLPQHEFMPHFERICAIKGMCSLSHHTK
;
A
#
# COMPACT_ATOMS: atom_id res chain seq x y z
N MET A 1 7.47 21.68 -2.95
CA MET A 1 7.34 20.48 -2.09
C MET A 1 5.91 19.95 -2.02
N LEU A 2 4.90 20.82 -1.84
CA LEU A 2 3.46 20.45 -1.86
C LEU A 2 2.98 19.80 -3.17
N GLU A 3 3.50 20.24 -4.32
CA GLU A 3 3.18 19.68 -5.65
C GLU A 3 3.55 18.19 -5.78
N ILE A 4 4.65 17.73 -5.16
CA ILE A 4 5.06 16.33 -5.24
C ILE A 4 4.17 15.48 -4.33
N THR A 5 3.84 15.94 -3.12
CA THR A 5 2.95 15.22 -2.21
C THR A 5 1.55 15.06 -2.80
N LEU A 6 0.97 16.13 -3.37
CA LEU A 6 -0.33 16.08 -4.06
C LEU A 6 -0.27 15.23 -5.33
N TYR A 7 0.73 15.39 -6.20
CA TYR A 7 0.85 14.64 -7.46
C TYR A 7 1.19 13.16 -7.25
N VAL A 8 1.94 12.82 -6.20
CA VAL A 8 2.25 11.43 -5.84
C VAL A 8 1.09 10.80 -5.11
N SER A 9 0.42 11.49 -4.18
CA SER A 9 -0.81 10.99 -3.55
C SER A 9 -1.90 10.72 -4.60
N PHE A 10 -2.16 11.65 -5.52
CA PHE A 10 -3.18 11.49 -6.58
C PHE A 10 -2.88 10.33 -7.56
N ARG A 11 -1.60 10.06 -7.85
CA ARG A 11 -1.19 9.01 -8.79
C ARG A 11 -0.91 7.66 -8.12
N PHE A 12 -0.64 7.65 -6.81
CA PHE A 12 -0.67 6.46 -5.97
C PHE A 12 -2.12 5.99 -5.81
N ILE A 13 -3.06 6.92 -5.55
CA ILE A 13 -4.52 6.68 -5.57
C ILE A 13 -4.99 6.14 -6.95
N SER A 14 -4.45 6.65 -8.05
CA SER A 14 -4.77 6.09 -9.39
C SER A 14 -4.26 4.66 -9.58
N LEU A 15 -3.22 4.26 -8.83
CA LEU A 15 -2.73 2.90 -8.77
C LEU A 15 -3.66 2.00 -7.95
N ASP A 16 -4.33 2.52 -6.91
CA ASP A 16 -5.35 1.83 -6.12
C ASP A 16 -6.59 1.47 -6.92
N VAL A 17 -7.09 2.40 -7.75
CA VAL A 17 -8.21 2.12 -8.65
C VAL A 17 -7.80 1.05 -9.66
N GLY A 18 -6.57 1.10 -10.18
CA GLY A 18 -6.03 0.08 -11.06
C GLY A 18 -5.88 -1.29 -10.40
N LEU A 19 -5.28 -1.40 -9.21
CA LEU A 19 -5.05 -2.70 -8.57
C LEU A 19 -6.33 -3.33 -8.01
N ALA A 20 -7.31 -2.51 -7.61
CA ALA A 20 -8.63 -2.98 -7.17
C ALA A 20 -9.61 -3.28 -8.32
N HIS A 21 -9.47 -2.63 -9.48
CA HIS A 21 -10.38 -2.78 -10.63
C HIS A 21 -9.80 -3.65 -11.77
N SER A 22 -8.47 -3.76 -11.90
CA SER A 22 -7.78 -4.56 -12.93
C SER A 22 -7.60 -6.03 -12.56
N THR A 23 -8.03 -6.48 -11.38
CA THR A 23 -8.16 -7.90 -11.06
C THR A 23 -9.39 -8.48 -11.76
N CYS A 24 -9.40 -8.40 -13.08
CA CYS A 24 -10.37 -9.03 -13.94
C CYS A 24 -10.19 -10.57 -13.86
N ARG A 25 -11.09 -11.20 -13.11
CA ARG A 25 -11.70 -12.53 -13.30
C ARG A 25 -10.89 -13.83 -13.13
N ARG A 26 -9.61 -13.82 -12.71
CA ARG A 26 -8.92 -15.08 -12.32
C ARG A 26 -8.08 -14.90 -11.04
N ARG A 27 -8.66 -15.36 -9.91
CA ARG A 27 -8.10 -15.43 -8.54
C ARG A 27 -7.63 -14.08 -7.96
N THR A 28 -8.58 -13.32 -7.42
CA THR A 28 -8.38 -12.13 -6.61
C THR A 28 -7.82 -12.51 -5.23
N GLN A 29 -6.63 -12.01 -4.87
CA GLN A 29 -6.32 -11.85 -3.46
C GLN A 29 -7.15 -10.65 -2.95
N ASN A 30 -8.10 -10.92 -2.08
CA ASN A 30 -8.79 -9.86 -1.35
C ASN A 30 -7.81 -9.31 -0.32
N LEU A 31 -7.14 -8.22 -0.65
CA LEU A 31 -6.36 -7.46 0.33
C LEU A 31 -7.30 -6.70 1.24
N GLU A 32 -7.04 -6.76 2.54
CA GLU A 32 -7.77 -5.98 3.53
C GLU A 32 -7.60 -4.47 3.25
N VAL A 33 -8.67 -3.72 3.41
CA VAL A 33 -8.62 -2.25 3.27
C VAL A 33 -7.66 -1.63 4.27
N SER A 34 -7.51 -2.26 5.43
CA SER A 34 -6.54 -1.87 6.46
C SER A 34 -5.09 -2.05 6.00
N SER A 35 -4.78 -3.06 5.17
CA SER A 35 -3.45 -3.24 4.55
C SER A 35 -3.12 -2.08 3.62
N LEU A 36 -4.07 -1.65 2.79
CA LEU A 36 -3.91 -0.48 1.93
C LEU A 36 -3.73 0.80 2.75
N ALA A 37 -4.58 1.04 3.74
CA ALA A 37 -4.50 2.22 4.61
C ALA A 37 -3.14 2.33 5.31
N LYS A 38 -2.60 1.23 5.83
CA LYS A 38 -1.26 1.18 6.44
C LYS A 38 -0.15 1.47 5.42
N ALA A 39 -0.27 0.96 4.20
CA ALA A 39 0.70 1.21 3.13
C ALA A 39 0.79 2.71 2.78
N PHE A 40 -0.35 3.42 2.76
CA PHE A 40 -0.37 4.88 2.60
C PHE A 40 0.42 5.59 3.68
N VAL A 41 0.19 5.25 4.95
CA VAL A 41 0.90 5.86 6.08
C VAL A 41 2.41 5.59 5.99
N TYR A 42 2.84 4.37 5.65
CA TYR A 42 4.27 4.08 5.43
C TYR A 42 4.85 4.94 4.32
N PHE A 43 4.14 5.07 3.21
CA PHE A 43 4.60 5.86 2.08
C PHE A 43 4.70 7.35 2.44
N GLU A 44 3.72 7.90 3.17
CA GLU A 44 3.75 9.28 3.69
C GLU A 44 4.95 9.51 4.61
N LYS A 45 5.23 8.57 5.53
CA LYS A 45 6.42 8.63 6.40
C LYS A 45 7.71 8.72 5.58
N LEU A 46 7.83 7.95 4.49
CA LEU A 46 9.00 7.99 3.61
C LEU A 46 9.08 9.27 2.75
N VAL A 47 7.94 9.83 2.33
CA VAL A 47 7.88 11.13 1.65
C VAL A 47 8.38 12.23 2.59
N LEU A 48 7.94 12.25 3.85
CA LEU A 48 8.38 13.21 4.86
C LEU A 48 9.88 13.10 5.15
N LYS A 49 10.43 11.88 5.13
CA LYS A 49 11.89 11.61 5.23
C LYS A 49 12.67 11.93 3.95
N ARG A 50 12.02 12.43 2.88
CA ARG A 50 12.61 12.70 1.55
C ARG A 50 13.25 11.47 0.89
N ALA A 51 12.80 10.27 1.27
CA ALA A 51 13.24 9.00 0.70
C ALA A 51 12.56 8.66 -0.64
N VAL A 52 11.48 9.37 -0.98
CA VAL A 52 10.68 9.13 -2.18
C VAL A 52 10.99 10.20 -3.24
N ILE A 53 11.41 9.73 -4.42
CA ILE A 53 11.70 10.52 -5.62
C ILE A 53 10.96 9.97 -6.84
N LYS A 54 10.95 10.74 -7.93
CA LYS A 54 10.20 10.41 -9.16
C LYS A 54 10.53 9.03 -9.74
N SER A 55 11.79 8.59 -9.64
CA SER A 55 12.26 7.31 -10.17
C SER A 55 11.89 6.12 -9.29
N ASN A 56 11.91 6.25 -7.96
CA ASN A 56 11.70 5.14 -7.03
C ASN A 56 10.26 5.06 -6.47
N ARG A 57 9.43 6.10 -6.58
CA ARG A 57 8.09 6.17 -5.96
C ARG A 57 7.18 4.97 -6.21
N ARG A 58 7.29 4.34 -7.38
CA ARG A 58 6.53 3.13 -7.73
C ARG A 58 7.03 1.91 -6.96
N LEU A 59 8.35 1.73 -6.92
CA LEU A 59 9.00 0.64 -6.19
C LEU A 59 8.77 0.77 -4.68
N VAL A 60 8.99 1.97 -4.12
CA VAL A 60 8.79 2.24 -2.69
C VAL A 60 7.34 1.97 -2.30
N GLY A 61 6.38 2.47 -3.06
CA GLY A 61 4.98 2.23 -2.75
C GLY A 61 4.55 0.76 -2.88
N ALA A 62 5.11 0.02 -3.84
CA ALA A 62 4.90 -1.44 -3.93
C ALA A 62 5.44 -2.16 -2.69
N ILE A 63 6.61 -1.75 -2.20
CA ILE A 63 7.22 -2.32 -1.00
C ILE A 63 6.44 -1.92 0.26
N CYS A 64 5.95 -0.68 0.36
CA CYS A 64 5.05 -0.28 1.45
C CYS A 64 3.79 -1.17 1.51
N LEU A 65 3.19 -1.47 0.36
CA LEU A 65 2.06 -2.38 0.28
C LEU A 65 2.45 -3.81 0.68
N LEU A 66 3.57 -4.33 0.16
CA LEU A 66 4.10 -5.64 0.53
C LEU A 66 4.31 -5.78 2.04
N LEU A 67 4.96 -4.79 2.67
CA LEU A 67 5.21 -4.76 4.11
C LEU A 67 3.90 -4.70 4.90
N ALA A 68 2.95 -3.86 4.47
CA ALA A 68 1.62 -3.78 5.10
C ALA A 68 0.88 -5.11 5.04
N CYS A 69 0.85 -5.77 3.89
CA CYS A 69 0.21 -7.08 3.75
C CYS A 69 0.90 -8.14 4.63
N LYS A 70 2.25 -8.15 4.70
CA LYS A 70 2.99 -9.10 5.53
C LYS A 70 2.68 -9.00 7.02
N VAL A 71 2.36 -7.80 7.52
CA VAL A 71 2.06 -7.59 8.95
C VAL A 71 0.58 -7.67 9.29
N ASN A 72 -0.30 -7.44 8.30
CA ASN A 72 -1.72 -7.29 8.52
C ASN A 72 -2.55 -8.48 8.06
N GLU A 73 -2.11 -9.20 7.03
CA GLU A 73 -2.80 -10.37 6.50
C GLU A 73 -2.36 -11.66 7.23
N PRO A 74 -3.28 -12.61 7.46
CA PRO A 74 -2.90 -13.93 7.97
C PRO A 74 -2.04 -14.66 6.93
N LYS A 75 -0.92 -15.24 7.37
CA LYS A 75 0.09 -15.89 6.50
C LYS A 75 -0.50 -16.97 5.57
N GLU A 76 -1.56 -17.64 6.02
CA GLU A 76 -2.26 -18.69 5.28
C GLU A 76 -3.08 -18.15 4.10
N SER A 77 -3.53 -16.89 4.18
CA SER A 77 -4.33 -16.24 3.14
C SER A 77 -3.48 -15.52 2.09
N LEU A 78 -2.27 -15.08 2.46
CA LEU A 78 -1.44 -14.24 1.62
C LEU A 78 -0.41 -15.05 0.84
N ASN A 79 -0.64 -15.26 -0.46
CA ASN A 79 0.41 -15.75 -1.35
C ASN A 79 1.28 -14.58 -1.84
N ILE A 80 2.41 -14.37 -1.16
CA ILE A 80 3.35 -13.27 -1.44
C ILE A 80 3.86 -13.30 -2.89
N GLY A 81 4.08 -14.48 -3.47
CA GLY A 81 4.51 -14.61 -4.86
C GLY A 81 3.49 -14.04 -5.84
N GLN A 82 2.23 -14.42 -5.67
CA GLN A 82 1.13 -13.89 -6.49
C GLN A 82 0.93 -12.37 -6.29
N LEU A 83 1.06 -11.87 -5.06
CA LEU A 83 0.98 -10.44 -4.78
C LEU A 83 2.08 -9.67 -5.53
N LEU A 84 3.32 -10.15 -5.46
CA LEU A 84 4.46 -9.53 -6.14
C LEU A 84 4.26 -9.48 -7.67
N GLU A 85 3.82 -10.59 -8.27
CA GLU A 85 3.55 -10.64 -9.71
C GLU A 85 2.40 -9.68 -10.11
N ALA A 86 1.34 -9.63 -9.29
CA ALA A 86 0.21 -8.71 -9.52
C ALA A 86 0.67 -7.25 -9.47
N MET A 87 1.48 -6.88 -8.47
CA MET A 87 2.04 -5.53 -8.34
C MET A 87 2.98 -5.19 -9.50
N ALA A 88 3.89 -6.11 -9.88
CA ALA A 88 4.80 -5.91 -11.00
C ALA A 88 4.04 -5.63 -12.31
N LYS A 89 2.99 -6.41 -12.58
CA LYS A 89 2.12 -6.24 -13.75
C LYS A 89 1.37 -4.90 -13.73
N ALA A 90 0.83 -4.49 -12.58
CA ALA A 90 0.06 -3.25 -12.46
C ALA A 90 0.93 -1.99 -12.54
N LEU A 91 2.16 -2.04 -12.01
CA LEU A 91 3.08 -0.92 -11.96
C LEU A 91 3.88 -0.70 -13.26
N GLY A 92 4.02 -1.75 -14.07
CA GLY A 92 4.61 -1.76 -15.42
C GLY A 92 6.10 -1.36 -15.51
N LYS A 93 6.72 -0.92 -14.42
CA LYS A 93 8.12 -0.45 -14.35
C LYS A 93 8.83 -0.93 -13.07
N VAL A 94 8.29 -1.93 -12.39
CA VAL A 94 8.81 -2.47 -11.14
C VAL A 94 8.85 -3.98 -11.30
N SER A 95 10.03 -4.60 -11.17
CA SER A 95 10.15 -6.06 -11.21
C SER A 95 10.01 -6.67 -9.81
N VAL A 96 9.66 -7.97 -9.76
CA VAL A 96 9.64 -8.72 -8.49
C VAL A 96 11.01 -8.76 -7.85
N LYS A 97 12.08 -8.87 -8.64
CA LYS A 97 13.46 -8.81 -8.18
C LYS A 97 13.75 -7.47 -7.50
N ASP A 98 13.38 -6.35 -8.11
CA ASP A 98 13.59 -5.03 -7.50
C ASP A 98 12.87 -4.89 -6.17
N MET A 99 11.64 -5.40 -6.07
CA MET A 99 10.88 -5.39 -4.81
C MET A 99 11.58 -6.19 -3.73
N ARG A 100 12.10 -7.38 -4.04
CA ARG A 100 12.83 -8.24 -3.09
C ARG A 100 14.15 -7.63 -2.67
N ASP A 101 14.94 -7.14 -3.63
CA ASP A 101 16.27 -6.58 -3.39
C ASP A 101 16.20 -5.30 -2.54
N ASN A 102 15.12 -4.52 -2.67
CA ASN A 102 14.96 -3.25 -1.95
C ASN A 102 14.04 -3.33 -0.72
N GLU A 103 13.42 -4.49 -0.47
CA GLU A 103 12.44 -4.66 0.63
C GLU A 103 13.05 -4.24 1.97
N PHE A 104 14.23 -4.78 2.28
CA PHE A 104 14.93 -4.52 3.52
C PHE A 104 15.35 -3.05 3.66
N ALA A 105 15.80 -2.43 2.57
CA ALA A 105 16.20 -1.02 2.57
C ALA A 105 15.02 -0.08 2.89
N VAL A 106 13.84 -0.35 2.33
CA VAL A 106 12.63 0.44 2.65
C VAL A 106 12.17 0.18 4.09
N PHE A 107 12.23 -1.07 4.56
CA PHE A 107 11.89 -1.41 5.93
C PHE A 107 12.82 -0.73 6.95
N ALA A 108 14.13 -0.66 6.65
CA ALA A 108 15.09 0.08 7.45
C ALA A 108 14.80 1.60 7.48
N GLN A 109 14.34 2.19 6.36
CA GLN A 109 13.93 3.60 6.33
C GLN A 109 12.66 3.90 7.14
N LEU A 110 11.82 2.88 7.36
CA LEU A 110 10.72 2.90 8.32
C LEU A 110 11.19 2.64 9.76
N GLU A 111 12.50 2.63 10.02
CA GLU A 111 13.11 2.42 11.35
C GLU A 111 12.68 1.09 11.97
N PHE A 112 12.45 0.08 11.12
CA PHE A 112 11.94 -1.23 11.52
C PHE A 112 10.59 -1.18 12.27
N ASN A 113 9.86 -0.07 12.16
CA ASN A 113 8.59 0.14 12.85
C ASN A 113 7.41 0.06 11.88
N LEU A 114 6.75 -1.10 11.85
CA LEU A 114 5.50 -1.34 11.12
C LEU A 114 4.27 -1.27 12.01
N TYR A 115 4.43 -0.95 13.30
CA TYR A 115 3.28 -0.70 14.16
C TYR A 115 2.74 0.70 13.84
N LEU A 116 1.45 0.76 13.49
CA LEU A 116 0.72 2.00 13.29
C LEU A 116 -0.47 2.03 14.26
N PRO A 117 -0.55 3.03 15.15
CA PRO A 117 -1.72 3.21 16.00
C PRO A 117 -2.94 3.56 15.13
N GLN A 118 -4.13 3.23 15.64
CA GLN A 118 -5.39 3.34 14.89
C GLN A 118 -5.62 4.73 14.29
N HIS A 119 -5.35 5.79 15.05
CA HIS A 119 -5.56 7.17 14.62
C HIS A 119 -4.70 7.58 13.41
N GLU A 120 -3.58 6.90 13.15
CA GLU A 120 -2.72 7.21 11.99
C GLU A 120 -3.30 6.68 10.68
N PHE A 121 -3.87 5.47 10.67
CA PHE A 121 -4.35 4.84 9.44
C PHE A 121 -5.87 4.93 9.24
N MET A 122 -6.65 5.23 10.29
CA MET A 122 -8.11 5.28 10.19
C MET A 122 -8.62 6.32 9.17
N PRO A 123 -8.06 7.55 9.08
CA PRO A 123 -8.51 8.52 8.07
C PRO A 123 -8.32 8.02 6.63
N HIS A 124 -7.27 7.23 6.38
CA HIS A 124 -7.02 6.61 5.09
C HIS A 124 -7.96 5.44 4.85
N PHE A 125 -8.22 4.62 5.87
CA PHE A 125 -9.17 3.52 5.82
C PHE A 125 -10.57 4.00 5.44
N GLU A 126 -11.10 5.00 6.16
CA GLU A 126 -12.42 5.58 5.93
C GLU A 126 -12.54 6.15 4.50
N ARG A 127 -11.50 6.87 4.04
CA ARG A 127 -11.44 7.39 2.67
C ARG A 127 -11.50 6.28 1.63
N ILE A 128 -10.75 5.19 1.81
CA ILE A 128 -10.75 4.06 0.87
C ILE A 128 -12.10 3.33 0.89
N CYS A 129 -12.70 3.11 2.06
CA CYS A 129 -14.03 2.51 2.20
C CYS A 129 -15.10 3.33 1.47
N ALA A 130 -15.08 4.67 1.62
CA ALA A 130 -15.98 5.57 0.92
C ALA A 130 -15.84 5.46 -0.61
N ILE A 131 -14.61 5.41 -1.13
CA ILE A 131 -14.33 5.25 -2.57
C ILE A 131 -14.82 3.89 -3.09
N LYS A 132 -14.63 2.81 -2.31
CA LYS A 132 -15.04 1.45 -2.69
C LYS A 132 -16.55 1.20 -2.58
N GLY A 133 -17.33 2.17 -2.09
CA GLY A 133 -18.75 1.98 -1.80
C GLY A 133 -19.00 0.98 -0.67
N MET A 134 -17.98 0.68 0.15
CA MET A 134 -18.07 -0.20 1.31
C MET A 134 -18.60 0.62 2.50
N CYS A 135 -19.79 1.18 2.36
CA CYS A 135 -20.48 1.81 3.48
C CYS A 135 -21.19 0.74 4.30
N SER A 136 -20.46 0.17 5.26
CA SER A 136 -21.03 -0.27 6.53
C SER A 136 -19.88 -0.65 7.47
N LEU A 137 -19.73 0.08 8.57
CA LEU A 137 -19.61 -0.52 9.91
C LEU A 137 -19.88 0.56 10.95
N SER A 138 -21.07 0.41 11.51
CA SER A 138 -21.59 0.99 12.74
C SER A 138 -20.53 1.28 13.80
N HIS A 139 -20.64 2.47 14.38
CA HIS A 139 -20.24 2.76 15.74
C HIS A 139 -20.60 1.56 16.65
N HIS A 140 -19.60 0.84 17.15
CA HIS A 140 -19.76 0.04 18.36
C HIS A 140 -18.72 0.51 19.37
N THR A 141 -19.07 1.59 20.05
CA THR A 141 -18.54 1.91 21.37
C THR A 141 -19.65 1.51 22.34
N LYS A 142 -19.45 0.39 23.04
CA LYS A 142 -20.00 0.18 24.38
C LYS A 142 -18.82 0.15 25.33
#